data_AF-Q84X87-F1
#
_entry.id   AF-Q84X87-F1
#
_cell.length_a   1.000
_cell.length_b   1.000
_cell.length_c   1.000
_cell.angle_alpha   90.00
_cell.angle_beta   90.00
_cell.angle_gamma   90.00
#
_symmetry.space_group_name_H-M   'P 1'
#
loop_
_entity.id
_entity.type
_entity.pdbx_description
1 polymer ?
#
loop_
_entity_poly.entity_id
_entity_poly.type
_entity_poly.pdbx_seq_one_letter_code
_entity_poly.pdbx_strand_id
1 'polypeptide(L)'
;MMVLKVCVLVLFLVGVTTAAMDLNHLGSNHHDDSSDEPSESSEPCCDSCICTESIPPQCHCTDIRLNSCHSACKSCMCTRSMPGKCRCLDIADFCYKPCKSRDEDDE
;
A
#
# COMPACT_ATOMS: atom_id res chain seq x y z
N MET A 1 55.19 1.86 -4.74
CA MET A 1 53.86 1.76 -4.08
C MET A 1 52.71 2.48 -4.80
N MET A 2 52.94 3.43 -5.72
CA MET A 2 51.85 4.03 -6.52
C MET A 2 51.42 3.14 -7.70
N VAL A 3 52.35 2.47 -8.36
CA VAL A 3 52.06 1.54 -9.48
C VAL A 3 51.14 0.37 -9.08
N LEU A 4 51.33 -0.19 -7.88
CA LEU A 4 50.48 -1.27 -7.36
C LEU A 4 49.05 -0.79 -7.09
N LYS A 5 48.88 0.43 -6.56
CA LYS A 5 47.56 1.04 -6.32
C LYS A 5 46.80 1.33 -7.62
N VAL A 6 47.50 1.80 -8.66
CA VAL A 6 46.90 2.05 -9.99
C VAL A 6 46.52 0.75 -10.68
N CYS A 7 47.37 -0.29 -10.62
CA CYS A 7 47.03 -1.60 -11.17
C CYS A 7 45.81 -2.24 -10.47
N VAL A 8 45.70 -2.12 -9.14
CA VAL A 8 44.52 -2.64 -8.41
C VAL A 8 43.25 -1.88 -8.81
N LEU A 9 43.30 -0.55 -8.92
CA LEU A 9 42.14 0.25 -9.33
C LEU A 9 41.66 -0.06 -10.76
N VAL A 10 42.59 -0.31 -11.69
CA VAL A 10 42.24 -0.68 -13.07
C VAL A 10 41.63 -2.10 -13.13
N LEU A 11 42.09 -3.04 -12.30
CA LEU A 11 41.51 -4.38 -12.22
C LEU A 11 40.08 -4.40 -11.67
N PHE A 12 39.74 -3.50 -10.75
CA PHE A 12 38.36 -3.36 -10.23
C PHE A 12 37.38 -2.78 -11.26
N LEU A 13 37.83 -1.93 -12.19
CA LEU A 13 36.96 -1.28 -13.18
C LEU A 13 36.62 -2.17 -14.39
N VAL A 14 37.42 -3.22 -14.64
CA VAL A 14 37.26 -4.12 -15.80
C VAL A 14 36.65 -5.48 -15.38
N GLY A 15 36.37 -5.67 -14.09
CA GLY A 15 35.86 -6.90 -13.50
C GLY A 15 34.34 -7.10 -13.66
N VAL A 16 33.92 -7.53 -14.86
CA VAL A 16 32.87 -8.56 -15.11
C VAL A 16 31.47 -8.24 -14.57
N THR A 17 30.60 -7.63 -15.38
CA THR A 17 29.58 -8.27 -16.24
C THR A 17 28.61 -9.21 -15.51
N THR A 18 27.34 -8.83 -15.56
CA THR A 18 26.16 -9.45 -14.96
C THR A 18 25.98 -10.90 -15.37
N ALA A 19 25.97 -11.81 -14.40
CA ALA A 19 25.25 -13.08 -14.52
C ALA A 19 23.87 -12.87 -13.89
N ALA A 20 22.85 -12.65 -14.71
CA ALA A 20 21.47 -12.84 -14.29
C ALA A 20 21.24 -14.35 -14.17
N MET A 21 21.13 -14.86 -12.95
CA MET A 21 20.64 -16.21 -12.69
C MET A 21 19.15 -16.09 -12.33
N ASP A 22 18.31 -16.52 -13.27
CA ASP A 22 16.91 -16.80 -13.01
C ASP A 22 16.84 -18.06 -12.14
N LEU A 23 16.36 -17.91 -10.90
CA LEU A 23 16.03 -19.01 -10.01
C LEU A 23 14.52 -19.03 -9.79
N ASN A 24 13.77 -19.25 -10.86
CA ASN A 24 12.46 -19.87 -10.71
C ASN A 24 12.67 -21.29 -10.17
N HIS A 25 11.98 -21.60 -9.06
CA HIS A 25 11.46 -22.92 -8.67
C HIS A 25 11.73 -23.28 -7.19
N LEU A 26 10.60 -23.49 -6.50
CA LEU A 26 10.35 -24.23 -5.26
C LEU A 26 10.56 -23.52 -3.92
N GLY A 27 9.43 -23.33 -3.23
CA GLY A 27 9.32 -23.87 -1.88
C GLY A 27 8.74 -22.92 -0.85
N SER A 28 7.41 -22.85 -0.83
CA SER A 28 6.54 -22.59 0.32
C SER A 28 7.25 -22.39 1.67
N ASN A 29 7.20 -21.17 2.19
CA ASN A 29 6.89 -20.93 3.59
C ASN A 29 6.04 -19.67 3.66
N HIS A 30 4.79 -19.88 4.08
CA HIS A 30 3.84 -18.85 4.48
C HIS A 30 4.49 -18.09 5.66
N HIS A 31 5.10 -16.95 5.36
CA HIS A 31 5.39 -15.93 6.34
C HIS A 31 4.33 -14.87 6.12
N ASP A 32 3.46 -14.71 7.12
CA ASP A 32 2.68 -13.50 7.35
C ASP A 32 3.66 -12.33 7.51
N ASP A 33 4.20 -11.86 6.39
CA ASP A 33 4.94 -10.62 6.34
C ASP A 33 3.90 -9.55 5.98
N SER A 34 3.53 -8.77 6.99
CA SER A 34 2.75 -7.56 6.82
C SER A 34 3.58 -6.60 5.98
N SER A 35 3.52 -6.78 4.67
CA SER A 35 4.06 -5.81 3.74
C SER A 35 3.17 -4.58 3.86
N ASP A 36 3.68 -3.59 4.58
CA ASP A 36 3.29 -2.18 4.47
C ASP A 36 3.61 -1.71 3.03
N GLU A 37 2.99 -2.35 2.05
CA GLU A 37 2.94 -1.86 0.69
C GLU A 37 1.97 -0.67 0.70
N PRO A 38 2.40 0.52 0.25
CA PRO A 38 1.48 1.63 0.05
C PRO A 38 0.48 1.17 -1.00
N SER A 39 -0.73 0.83 -0.55
CA SER A 39 -1.74 0.13 -1.34
C SER A 39 -1.87 0.76 -2.73
N GLU A 40 -1.29 0.07 -3.71
CA GLU A 40 -1.43 0.29 -5.14
C GLU A 40 -2.91 0.52 -5.43
N SER A 41 -3.25 1.78 -5.74
CA SER A 41 -4.55 2.34 -6.12
C SER A 41 -5.75 1.36 -6.11
N SER A 42 -6.11 0.84 -4.95
CA SER A 42 -7.38 0.13 -4.77
C SER A 42 -8.50 1.13 -4.98
N GLU A 43 -9.55 0.76 -5.72
CA GLU A 43 -10.73 1.61 -5.87
C GLU A 43 -11.22 2.12 -4.51
N PRO A 44 -11.68 3.38 -4.41
CA PRO A 44 -12.17 3.90 -3.15
C PRO A 44 -13.40 3.11 -2.70
N CYS A 45 -13.37 2.66 -1.46
CA CYS A 45 -14.39 1.81 -0.85
C CYS A 45 -14.60 2.19 0.63
N CYS A 46 -15.78 1.88 1.16
CA CYS A 46 -16.15 2.11 2.55
C CYS A 46 -17.14 1.05 3.04
N ASP A 47 -16.79 0.33 4.11
CA ASP A 47 -17.66 -0.66 4.76
C ASP A 47 -18.64 0.00 5.73
N SER A 48 -18.18 1.02 6.47
CA SER A 48 -18.98 1.72 7.48
C SER A 48 -19.21 3.18 7.12
N CYS A 49 -20.31 3.45 6.41
CA CYS A 49 -20.72 4.80 6.03
C CYS A 49 -21.88 5.31 6.89
N ILE A 50 -21.77 6.53 7.40
CA ILE A 50 -22.81 7.18 8.22
C ILE A 50 -23.24 8.49 7.56
N CYS A 51 -24.55 8.68 7.40
CA CYS A 51 -25.15 9.86 6.80
C CYS A 51 -26.12 10.57 7.74
N THR A 52 -26.27 11.89 7.59
CA THR A 52 -27.36 12.65 8.19
C THR A 52 -28.68 12.41 7.46
N GLU A 53 -29.81 12.64 8.13
CA GLU A 53 -31.16 12.57 7.53
C GLU A 53 -31.56 13.87 6.78
N SER A 54 -30.59 14.68 6.36
CA SER A 54 -30.83 15.91 5.60
C SER A 54 -30.95 15.66 4.09
N ILE A 55 -31.38 16.68 3.33
CA ILE A 55 -31.42 16.65 1.86
C ILE A 55 -30.61 17.85 1.33
N PRO A 56 -29.44 17.64 0.68
CA PRO A 56 -28.75 16.35 0.50
C PRO A 56 -28.21 15.77 1.83
N PRO A 57 -28.00 14.44 1.90
CA PRO A 57 -27.37 13.83 3.05
C PRO A 57 -25.90 14.26 3.16
N GLN A 58 -25.38 14.31 4.38
CA GLN A 58 -23.96 14.49 4.64
C GLN A 58 -23.41 13.17 5.18
N CYS A 59 -22.71 12.46 4.31
CA CYS A 59 -22.17 11.12 4.52
C CYS A 59 -20.65 11.19 4.75
N HIS A 60 -20.16 10.37 5.67
CA HIS A 60 -18.73 10.20 5.91
C HIS A 60 -18.40 8.73 6.19
N CYS A 61 -17.20 8.32 5.76
CA CYS A 61 -16.71 6.97 6.02
C CYS A 61 -16.04 6.90 7.40
N THR A 62 -16.39 5.88 8.18
CA THR A 62 -15.89 5.68 9.54
C THR A 62 -14.88 4.54 9.66
N ASP A 63 -14.52 3.93 8.54
CA ASP A 63 -13.52 2.87 8.49
C ASP A 63 -12.16 3.36 9.01
N ILE A 64 -11.50 2.49 9.77
CA ILE A 64 -10.13 2.69 10.22
C ILE A 64 -9.21 1.84 9.35
N ARG A 65 -8.28 2.49 8.66
CA ARG A 65 -7.22 1.85 7.88
C ARG A 65 -5.89 1.99 8.59
N LEU A 66 -4.98 1.05 8.35
CA LEU A 66 -3.63 1.10 8.90
C LEU A 66 -2.74 1.95 7.99
N ASN A 67 -1.96 2.85 8.60
CA ASN A 67 -0.91 3.68 7.99
C ASN A 67 -1.36 4.71 6.93
N SER A 68 -2.44 4.50 6.18
CA SER A 68 -2.93 5.40 5.14
C SER A 68 -4.47 5.37 4.98
N CYS A 69 -5.02 6.33 4.21
CA CYS A 69 -6.43 6.34 3.78
C CYS A 69 -6.56 5.94 2.30
N HIS A 70 -7.79 5.72 1.81
CA HIS A 70 -8.03 5.44 0.39
C HIS A 70 -7.64 6.63 -0.51
N SER A 71 -7.34 6.34 -1.78
CA SER A 71 -6.85 7.32 -2.77
C SER A 71 -7.76 8.53 -2.97
N ALA A 72 -9.07 8.36 -2.89
CA ALA A 72 -10.03 9.45 -3.02
C ALA A 72 -10.19 10.34 -1.75
N CYS A 73 -9.55 9.99 -0.63
CA CYS A 73 -9.67 10.74 0.61
C CYS A 73 -8.74 11.95 0.60
N LYS A 74 -9.31 13.16 0.64
CA LYS A 74 -8.55 14.42 0.68
C LYS A 74 -8.06 14.75 2.08
N SER A 75 -8.88 14.48 3.09
CA SER A 75 -8.58 14.75 4.49
C SER A 75 -8.38 13.45 5.27
N CYS A 76 -7.14 12.96 5.29
CA CYS A 76 -6.77 11.77 6.05
C CYS A 76 -6.17 12.14 7.41
N MET A 77 -6.69 11.56 8.49
CA MET A 77 -6.19 11.80 9.84
C MET A 77 -5.77 10.50 10.51
N CYS A 78 -4.51 10.44 10.97
CA CYS A 78 -3.91 9.27 11.57
C CYS A 78 -3.46 9.50 13.02
N THR A 79 -3.52 8.44 13.85
CA THR A 79 -2.87 8.43 15.17
C THR A 79 -1.35 8.38 15.01
N ARG A 80 -0.63 8.95 15.98
CA ARG A 80 0.85 8.89 16.07
C ARG A 80 1.33 7.58 16.72
N SER A 81 0.77 6.45 16.32
CA SER A 81 1.14 5.10 16.78
C SER A 81 1.82 4.30 15.66
N MET A 82 2.41 3.17 16.00
CA MET A 82 2.90 2.19 15.02
C MET A 82 2.21 0.84 15.27
N PRO A 83 1.34 0.35 14.35
CA PRO A 83 0.89 1.02 13.12
C PRO A 83 0.01 2.25 13.42
N GLY A 84 -0.02 3.19 12.48
CA GLY A 84 -0.89 4.36 12.52
C GLY A 84 -2.33 3.93 12.24
N LYS A 85 -3.31 4.44 13.00
CA LYS A 85 -4.73 4.22 12.73
C LYS A 85 -5.29 5.46 12.05
N CYS A 86 -5.69 5.33 10.80
CA CYS A 86 -6.11 6.42 9.93
C CYS A 86 -7.60 6.36 9.63
N ARG A 87 -8.25 7.52 9.58
CA ARG A 87 -9.65 7.68 9.16
C ARG A 87 -9.76 8.79 8.13
N CYS A 88 -10.69 8.64 7.19
CA CYS A 88 -11.05 9.72 6.28
C CYS A 88 -12.02 10.69 6.96
N LEU A 89 -11.81 11.99 6.77
CA LEU A 89 -12.66 13.06 7.31
C LEU A 89 -13.49 13.77 6.22
N ASP A 90 -13.42 13.27 4.99
CA ASP A 90 -14.20 13.83 3.89
C ASP A 90 -15.69 13.62 4.14
N ILE A 91 -16.47 14.62 3.72
CA ILE A 91 -17.93 14.58 3.71
C ILE A 91 -18.38 14.61 2.26
N ALA A 92 -19.23 13.66 1.89
CA ALA A 92 -19.85 13.54 0.58
C ALA A 92 -21.38 13.43 0.74
N ASP A 93 -22.12 13.52 -0.36
CA ASP A 93 -23.55 13.24 -0.42
C ASP A 93 -23.87 11.79 -0.83
N PHE A 94 -22.84 10.94 -0.86
CA PHE A 94 -22.91 9.53 -1.20
C PHE A 94 -22.00 8.67 -0.30
N CYS A 95 -22.22 7.36 -0.34
CA CYS A 95 -21.33 6.36 0.26
C CYS A 95 -20.60 5.58 -0.83
N TYR A 96 -19.31 5.30 -0.62
CA TYR A 96 -18.56 4.40 -1.48
C TYR A 96 -19.08 2.96 -1.37
N LYS A 97 -18.78 2.13 -2.38
CA LYS A 97 -19.07 0.69 -2.34
C LYS A 97 -18.30 0.01 -1.19
N PRO A 98 -18.81 -1.09 -0.62
CA PRO A 98 -18.08 -1.88 0.37
C PRO A 98 -16.70 -2.34 -0.13
N CYS A 99 -15.74 -2.48 0.77
CA CYS A 99 -14.35 -2.82 0.45
C CYS A 99 -14.13 -4.29 0.13
N LYS A 100 -14.97 -5.16 0.65
CA LYS A 100 -15.05 -6.54 0.16
C LYS A 100 -16.10 -6.58 -0.94
N SER A 101 -15.70 -6.97 -2.15
CA SER A 101 -16.65 -7.65 -3.02
C SER A 101 -17.19 -8.81 -2.18
N ARG A 102 -18.49 -8.81 -1.88
CA ARG A 102 -19.15 -10.09 -1.63
C ARG A 102 -18.76 -10.92 -2.83
N ASP A 103 -18.05 -12.00 -2.59
CA ASP A 103 -17.55 -12.87 -3.63
C ASP A 103 -18.66 -13.03 -4.68
N GLU A 104 -18.26 -12.97 -5.94
CA GLU A 104 -19.04 -13.51 -7.04
C GLU A 104 -19.22 -15.01 -6.73
N ASP A 105 -20.10 -15.31 -5.76
CA ASP A 105 -20.74 -16.59 -5.53
C ASP A 105 -21.85 -16.75 -6.59
N ASP A 106 -21.52 -16.50 -7.85
CA ASP A 106 -22.38 -16.76 -9.00
C ASP A 106 -21.63 -17.72 -9.94
N GLU A 107 -21.95 -19.01 -9.74
CA GLU A 107 -21.80 -20.20 -10.61
C GLU A 107 -20.49 -21.03 -10.59
#